data_AF-A0A1Y5RW96-F1
#
_entry.id   AF-A0A1Y5RW96-F1
#
_cell.length_a   1.000
_cell.length_b   1.000
_cell.length_c   1.000
_cell.angle_alpha   90.00
_cell.angle_beta   90.00
_cell.angle_gamma   90.00
#
_symmetry.space_group_name_H-M   'P 1'
#
loop_
_entity.id
_entity.type
_entity.pdbx_description
1 polymer ?
#
loop_
_entity_poly.entity_id
_entity_poly.type
_entity_poly.pdbx_seq_one_letter_code
_entity_poly.pdbx_strand_id
1 'polypeptide(L)'
;MNWGIAMTERKFDPVDLDHLFARVREHPAQPSADLMKRVLTDAYDAQAAVTPVTAPQLPGAPWLLQVFRELGGWPSMAGLTTAALVGVWLGISPPDGLVATADSFFGTDDDAYLIDVAPEATFEIAEGFLQ
;
A
#
# COMPACT_ATOMS: atom_id res chain seq x y z
N MET A 1 25.41 25.35 34.57
CA MET A 1 26.35 24.29 34.18
C MET A 1 26.88 24.61 32.78
N ASN A 2 28.18 24.87 32.67
CA ASN A 2 28.89 25.11 31.41
C ASN A 2 29.35 23.74 30.88
N TRP A 3 28.80 23.30 29.74
CA TRP A 3 29.25 22.09 29.05
C TRP A 3 30.46 22.41 28.18
N GLY A 4 31.65 22.38 28.78
CA GLY A 4 32.93 22.73 28.15
C GLY A 4 33.47 21.69 27.15
N ILE A 5 32.69 21.32 26.14
CA ILE A 5 33.21 20.63 24.95
C ILE A 5 33.10 21.60 23.78
N ALA A 6 34.24 22.12 23.31
CA ALA A 6 34.31 22.72 21.98
C ALA A 6 33.97 21.59 20.98
N MET A 7 32.75 21.58 20.45
CA MET A 7 32.41 20.73 19.31
C MET A 7 33.19 21.26 18.11
N THR A 8 34.36 20.69 17.88
CA THR A 8 35.08 20.88 16.63
C THR A 8 34.21 20.29 15.53
N GLU A 9 33.45 21.13 14.82
CA GLU A 9 32.73 20.73 13.62
C GLU A 9 33.74 20.20 12.59
N ARG A 10 33.97 18.89 12.62
CA ARG A 10 34.64 18.20 11.52
C ARG A 10 33.58 18.02 10.43
N LYS A 11 33.74 18.76 9.34
CA LYS A 11 32.98 18.54 8.11
C LYS A 11 33.38 17.17 7.56
N PHE A 12 32.56 16.15 7.80
CA PHE A 12 32.68 14.87 7.13
C PHE A 12 31.97 14.98 5.79
N ASP A 13 32.62 14.54 4.71
CA ASP A 13 31.98 14.48 3.41
C ASP A 13 30.91 13.36 3.43
N PRO A 14 29.69 13.57 2.93
CA PRO A 14 28.64 12.54 2.96
C PRO A 14 29.06 11.22 2.30
N VAL A 15 29.93 11.30 1.28
CA VAL A 15 30.49 10.15 0.56
C VAL A 15 31.36 9.28 1.47
N ASP A 16 32.06 9.86 2.44
CA ASP A 16 32.88 9.11 3.40
C ASP A 16 32.00 8.33 4.40
N LEU A 17 30.84 8.88 4.77
CA LEU A 17 29.89 8.20 5.66
C LEU A 17 29.26 6.99 4.99
N ASP A 18 28.84 7.11 3.73
CA ASP A 18 28.26 6.00 2.97
C ASP A 18 29.25 4.83 2.84
N HIS A 19 30.53 5.13 2.61
CA HIS A 19 31.58 4.10 2.57
C HIS A 19 31.81 3.43 3.94
N LEU A 20 31.78 4.20 5.03
CA LEU A 20 31.88 3.64 6.39
C LEU A 20 30.68 2.76 6.72
N PHE A 21 29.46 3.16 6.34
CA PHE A 21 28.25 2.36 6.55
C PHE A 21 28.23 1.10 5.70
N ALA A 22 28.71 1.15 4.46
CA ALA A 22 28.85 -0.02 3.59
C ALA A 22 29.76 -1.08 4.24
N ARG A 23 30.91 -0.67 4.79
CA ARG A 23 31.84 -1.58 5.49
C ARG A 23 31.19 -2.24 6.71
N VAL A 24 30.43 -1.48 7.51
CA VAL A 24 29.76 -2.01 8.70
C VAL A 24 28.64 -2.99 8.33
N ARG A 25 27.97 -2.80 7.19
CA ARG A 25 26.92 -3.70 6.70
C ARG A 25 27.45 -5.07 6.30
N GLU A 26 28.68 -5.14 5.78
CA GLU A 26 29.34 -6.41 5.43
C GLU A 26 29.70 -7.26 6.65
N HIS A 27 29.98 -6.61 7.79
CA HIS A 27 30.38 -7.28 9.03
C HIS A 27 29.50 -6.82 10.20
N PRO A 28 28.23 -7.25 10.25
CA PRO A 28 27.32 -6.85 11.29
C PRO A 28 27.80 -7.39 12.64
N ALA A 29 28.05 -6.49 13.60
CA ALA A 29 28.29 -6.89 14.97
C ALA A 29 27.01 -7.51 15.56
N GLN A 30 27.09 -8.77 15.98
CA GLN A 30 25.95 -9.42 16.61
C GLN A 30 25.76 -8.88 18.03
N PRO A 31 24.56 -8.40 18.39
CA PRO A 31 24.27 -7.99 19.76
C PRO A 31 24.36 -9.20 20.70
N SER A 32 24.75 -8.96 21.96
CA SER A 32 24.77 -10.03 22.96
C SER A 32 23.35 -10.52 23.26
N ALA A 33 23.23 -11.81 23.61
CA ALA A 33 21.93 -12.42 23.93
C ALA A 33 21.24 -11.73 25.13
N ASP A 34 22.02 -11.28 26.12
CA ASP A 34 21.49 -10.55 27.29
C ASP A 34 20.91 -9.19 26.90
N LEU A 35 21.60 -8.44 26.01
CA LEU A 35 21.10 -7.19 25.46
C LEU A 35 19.80 -7.43 24.70
N MET A 36 19.76 -8.43 23.83
CA MET A 36 18.56 -8.75 23.04
C MET A 36 17.38 -9.12 23.93
N LYS A 37 17.62 -9.90 24.99
CA LYS A 37 16.58 -10.24 25.98
C LYS A 37 15.97 -8.99 26.61
N ARG A 38 16.81 -8.04 27.04
CA ARG A 38 16.33 -6.78 27.64
C ARG A 38 15.57 -5.92 26.64
N VAL A 39 16.06 -5.81 25.41
CA VAL A 39 15.38 -5.09 24.32
C VAL A 39 14.00 -5.70 24.05
N LEU A 40 13.90 -7.03 24.03
CA LEU A 40 12.61 -7.70 23.82
C LEU A 40 11.67 -7.48 25.00
N THR A 41 12.15 -7.56 26.24
CA THR A 41 11.34 -7.25 27.43
C THR A 41 10.81 -5.81 27.38
N ASP A 42 11.67 -4.84 27.09
CA ASP A 42 11.29 -3.42 26.96
C ASP A 42 10.31 -3.20 25.80
N ALA A 43 10.50 -3.89 24.67
CA ALA A 43 9.57 -3.84 23.55
C ALA A 43 8.18 -4.40 23.91
N TYR A 44 8.11 -5.49 24.69
CA TYR A 44 6.84 -6.02 25.18
C TYR A 44 6.15 -5.05 26.15
N ASP A 45 6.90 -4.42 27.04
CA ASP A 45 6.37 -3.43 27.97
C ASP A 45 5.88 -2.18 27.22
N ALA A 46 6.63 -1.72 26.20
CA ALA A 46 6.24 -0.63 25.33
C ALA A 46 4.98 -0.97 24.53
N GLN A 47 4.87 -2.18 23.96
CA GLN A 47 3.68 -2.66 23.25
C GLN A 47 2.46 -2.71 24.16
N ALA A 48 2.62 -3.18 25.40
CA ALA A 48 1.56 -3.19 26.39
C ALA A 48 1.15 -1.77 26.83
N ALA A 49 2.09 -0.83 26.82
CA ALA A 49 1.86 0.58 27.13
C ALA A 49 1.28 1.38 25.95
N VAL A 50 1.35 0.87 24.71
CA VAL A 50 0.61 1.45 23.57
C VAL A 50 -0.87 1.21 23.81
N THR A 51 -1.50 2.17 24.48
CA THR A 51 -2.95 2.29 24.45
C THR A 51 -3.31 2.55 22.98
N PRO A 52 -4.17 1.74 22.34
CA PRO A 52 -4.60 2.03 20.98
C PRO A 52 -5.14 3.45 20.98
N VAL A 53 -4.52 4.31 20.16
CA VAL A 53 -5.10 5.63 19.88
C VAL A 53 -6.36 5.33 19.10
N THR A 54 -7.47 5.18 19.83
CA THR A 54 -8.79 5.19 19.23
C THR A 54 -8.92 6.54 18.57
N ALA A 55 -8.64 6.60 17.26
CA ALA A 55 -8.87 7.79 16.48
C ALA A 55 -10.32 8.21 16.77
N PRO A 56 -10.58 9.49 17.08
CA PRO A 56 -11.93 9.94 17.36
C PRO A 56 -12.83 9.47 16.22
N GLN A 57 -13.87 8.70 16.57
CA GLN A 57 -14.90 8.33 15.62
C GLN A 57 -15.56 9.65 15.23
N LEU A 58 -15.28 10.15 14.01
CA LEU A 58 -16.00 11.31 13.51
C LEU A 58 -17.46 10.85 13.33
N PRO A 59 -18.43 11.46 14.02
CA PRO A 59 -19.83 11.14 13.82
C PRO A 59 -20.18 11.40 12.34
N GLY A 60 -20.62 10.36 11.62
CA GLY A 60 -21.00 10.46 10.20
C GLY A 60 -19.93 10.12 9.17
N ALA A 61 -18.81 9.49 9.55
CA ALA A 61 -17.84 9.02 8.55
C ALA A 61 -18.47 7.95 7.62
N PRO A 62 -18.35 8.08 6.28
CA PRO A 62 -18.91 7.11 5.34
C PRO A 62 -18.29 5.73 5.56
N TRP A 63 -19.08 4.68 5.38
CA TRP A 63 -18.69 3.29 5.66
C TRP A 63 -17.36 2.89 4.98
N LEU A 64 -17.11 3.39 3.77
CA LEU A 64 -15.85 3.20 3.04
C LEU A 64 -14.64 3.72 3.83
N LEU A 65 -14.76 4.88 4.47
CA LEU A 65 -13.67 5.47 5.27
C LEU A 65 -13.35 4.63 6.51
N GLN A 66 -14.34 3.88 7.03
CA GLN A 66 -14.15 2.98 8.16
C GLN A 66 -13.35 1.75 7.72
N VAL A 67 -13.68 1.16 6.56
CA VAL A 67 -12.90 0.06 5.95
C VAL A 67 -11.46 0.47 5.68
N PHE A 68 -11.21 1.67 5.13
CA PHE A 68 -9.85 2.14 4.90
C PHE A 68 -9.05 2.42 6.19
N ARG A 69 -9.72 2.79 7.28
CA ARG A 69 -9.07 2.93 8.59
C ARG A 69 -8.67 1.58 9.17
N GLU A 70 -9.50 0.55 9.00
CA GLU A 70 -9.21 -0.82 9.43
C GLU A 70 -8.07 -1.46 8.63
N LEU A 71 -7.95 -1.12 7.34
CA LEU A 71 -6.89 -1.62 6.46
C LEU A 71 -5.50 -0.98 6.68
N GLY A 72 -5.32 -0.13 7.70
CA GLY A 72 -4.02 0.48 8.04
C GLY A 72 -3.87 1.96 7.70
N GLY A 73 -4.94 2.63 7.25
CA GLY A 73 -4.98 4.09 7.09
C GLY A 73 -4.36 4.60 5.78
N TRP A 74 -3.61 5.70 5.86
CA TRP A 74 -3.05 6.43 4.70
C TRP A 74 -2.17 5.59 3.74
N PRO A 75 -1.36 4.61 4.21
CA PRO A 75 -0.60 3.74 3.31
C PRO A 75 -1.49 2.95 2.33
N SER A 76 -2.65 2.47 2.78
CA SER A 76 -3.57 1.69 1.95
C SER A 76 -4.23 2.54 0.86
N MET A 77 -4.49 3.82 1.16
CA MET A 77 -4.94 4.81 0.16
C MET A 77 -3.88 5.11 -0.90
N ALA A 78 -2.62 5.22 -0.50
CA ALA A 78 -1.50 5.43 -1.43
C ALA A 78 -1.33 4.22 -2.36
N GLY A 79 -1.44 3.00 -1.81
CA GLY A 79 -1.45 1.77 -2.59
C GLY A 79 -2.60 1.70 -3.59
N LEU A 80 -3.83 1.98 -3.15
CA LEU A 80 -5.03 2.00 -4.00
C LEU A 80 -4.90 3.00 -5.16
N THR A 81 -4.42 4.21 -4.86
CA THR A 81 -4.22 5.26 -5.86
C THR A 81 -3.16 4.85 -6.89
N THR A 82 -2.05 4.27 -6.42
CA THR A 82 -1.00 3.74 -7.30
C THR A 82 -1.54 2.62 -8.18
N ALA A 83 -2.29 1.68 -7.62
CA ALA A 83 -2.92 0.59 -8.38
C ALA A 83 -3.90 1.11 -9.43
N ALA A 84 -4.69 2.15 -9.11
CA ALA A 84 -5.59 2.79 -10.07
C ALA A 84 -4.82 3.44 -11.23
N LEU A 85 -3.75 4.18 -10.94
CA LEU A 85 -2.88 4.78 -11.96
C LEU A 85 -2.22 3.72 -12.86
N VAL A 86 -1.74 2.63 -12.25
CA VAL A 86 -1.16 1.50 -12.98
C VAL A 86 -2.22 0.83 -13.86
N GLY A 87 -3.44 0.63 -13.37
CA GLY A 87 -4.55 0.09 -14.14
C GLY A 87 -4.90 0.95 -15.36
N VAL A 88 -4.98 2.28 -15.17
CA VAL A 88 -5.20 3.23 -16.27
C VAL A 88 -4.04 3.17 -17.28
N TRP A 89 -2.80 3.14 -16.81
CA TRP A 89 -1.64 3.06 -17.69
C TRP A 89 -1.60 1.78 -18.52
N LEU A 90 -1.86 0.63 -17.88
CA LEU A 90 -1.94 -0.68 -18.55
C LEU A 90 -3.12 -0.76 -19.52
N GLY A 91 -4.24 -0.11 -19.24
CA GLY A 91 -5.39 -0.06 -20.14
C GLY A 91 -5.12 0.74 -21.42
N ILE A 92 -4.34 1.82 -21.33
CA ILE A 92 -3.98 2.65 -22.50
C ILE A 92 -2.87 1.98 -23.33
N SER A 93 -1.91 1.33 -22.68
CA SER A 93 -0.76 0.72 -23.32
C SER A 93 -0.59 -0.73 -22.85
N PRO A 94 -1.46 -1.66 -23.30
CA PRO A 94 -1.32 -3.06 -22.96
C PRO A 94 0.02 -3.60 -23.50
N PRO A 95 0.86 -4.22 -22.67
CA PRO A 95 2.06 -4.91 -23.13
C PRO A 95 1.68 -6.10 -24.01
N ASP A 96 2.50 -6.42 -25.03
CA ASP A 96 2.21 -7.46 -26.03
C ASP A 96 1.93 -8.86 -25.42
N GLY A 97 2.42 -9.15 -24.21
CA GLY A 97 2.15 -10.41 -23.51
C GLY A 97 0.89 -10.41 -22.63
N LEU A 98 0.35 -9.24 -22.27
CA LEU A 98 -0.74 -9.12 -21.31
C LEU A 98 -2.09 -9.57 -21.91
N VAL A 99 -2.32 -9.25 -23.19
CA VAL A 99 -3.55 -9.62 -23.91
C VAL A 99 -3.64 -11.15 -24.05
N ALA A 100 -2.58 -11.80 -24.51
CA ALA A 100 -2.54 -13.26 -24.65
C ALA A 100 -2.76 -13.98 -23.30
N THR A 101 -2.20 -13.46 -22.21
CA THR A 101 -2.47 -14.02 -20.88
C THR A 101 -3.90 -13.76 -20.41
N ALA A 102 -4.44 -12.58 -20.68
CA ALA A 102 -5.82 -12.23 -20.32
C ALA A 102 -6.82 -13.14 -21.07
N ASP A 103 -6.66 -13.33 -22.37
CA ASP A 103 -7.52 -14.21 -23.18
C ASP A 103 -7.49 -15.66 -22.64
N SER A 104 -6.31 -16.16 -22.30
CA SER A 104 -6.15 -17.50 -21.72
C SER A 104 -6.79 -17.66 -20.33
N PHE A 105 -6.83 -16.59 -19.55
CA PHE A 105 -7.29 -16.62 -18.16
C PHE A 105 -8.79 -16.36 -18.05
N PHE A 106 -9.32 -15.45 -18.87
CA PHE A 106 -10.74 -15.12 -18.94
C PHE A 106 -11.52 -16.05 -19.87
N GLY A 107 -10.84 -16.92 -20.63
CA GLY A 107 -11.50 -17.89 -21.50
C GLY A 107 -12.41 -17.20 -22.52
N THR A 108 -11.97 -16.06 -23.05
CA THR A 108 -12.69 -15.35 -24.12
C THR A 108 -12.40 -16.08 -25.43
N ASP A 109 -12.94 -17.29 -25.57
CA ASP A 109 -13.12 -17.89 -26.88
C ASP A 109 -14.08 -16.98 -27.67
N ASP A 110 -13.76 -16.69 -28.94
CA ASP A 110 -14.55 -15.85 -29.86
C ASP A 110 -16.03 -16.31 -29.98
N ASP A 111 -16.34 -17.50 -29.47
CA ASP A 111 -17.68 -18.04 -29.30
C ASP A 111 -18.35 -17.53 -28.00
N ALA A 112 -18.35 -16.21 -27.80
CA ALA A 112 -19.26 -15.59 -26.84
C ALA A 112 -20.69 -15.85 -27.32
N TYR A 113 -21.29 -16.97 -26.89
CA TYR A 113 -22.68 -17.29 -27.15
C TYR A 113 -23.52 -16.21 -26.45
N LEU A 114 -23.87 -15.18 -27.22
CA LEU A 114 -24.77 -14.13 -26.78
C LEU A 114 -26.12 -14.79 -26.49
N ILE A 115 -26.32 -15.17 -25.22
CA ILE A 115 -27.65 -15.46 -24.72
C ILE A 115 -28.36 -14.13 -24.74
N ASP A 116 -29.32 -13.96 -25.65
CA ASP A 116 -30.27 -12.87 -25.59
C ASP A 116 -31.07 -13.05 -24.28
N VAL A 117 -30.67 -12.31 -23.24
CA VAL A 117 -31.22 -12.45 -21.89
C VAL A 117 -32.63 -11.88 -21.80
N ALA A 118 -33.10 -11.11 -22.79
CA ALA A 118 -34.44 -10.53 -22.79
C ALA A 118 -34.91 -10.15 -24.22
N PRO A 119 -35.33 -11.10 -25.05
CA PRO A 119 -35.91 -10.81 -26.36
C PRO A 119 -37.16 -9.92 -26.27
N GLU A 120 -37.87 -9.91 -25.13
CA GLU A 120 -39.05 -9.08 -24.87
C GLU A 120 -38.77 -7.67 -24.34
N ALA A 121 -37.57 -7.41 -23.79
CA ALA A 121 -37.24 -6.09 -23.22
C ALA A 121 -36.92 -5.02 -24.28
N THR A 122 -36.76 -5.44 -25.54
CA THR A 122 -36.48 -4.54 -26.66
C THR A 122 -37.73 -3.90 -27.26
N PHE A 123 -38.93 -4.45 -27.01
CA PHE A 123 -40.17 -3.97 -27.66
C PHE A 123 -40.97 -2.90 -26.90
N GLU A 124 -40.63 -2.56 -25.65
CA GLU A 124 -41.40 -1.58 -24.85
C GLU A 124 -40.78 -0.17 -24.80
N ILE A 125 -39.51 -0.01 -25.19
CA ILE A 125 -38.82 1.30 -25.14
C ILE A 125 -39.26 2.24 -26.30
N ALA A 126 -39.92 1.69 -27.33
CA ALA A 126 -40.33 2.47 -28.51
C ALA A 126 -41.77 3.03 -28.44
N GLU A 127 -42.66 2.53 -27.59
CA GLU A 127 -44.09 2.91 -27.60
C GLU A 127 -44.52 3.86 -26.47
N GLY A 128 -43.67 4.15 -25.49
CA GLY A 128 -44.01 5.01 -24.34
C GLY A 128 -43.96 6.53 -24.58
N PHE A 129 -43.61 7.00 -25.79
CA PHE A 129 -43.41 8.44 -26.06
C PHE A 129 -44.57 9.12 -26.83
N LEU A 130 -45.68 8.41 -27.09
CA LEU A 130 -46.87 8.99 -27.72
C LEU A 130 -48.19 8.56 -27.04
N GLN A 131 -48.31 8.85 -25.74
CA GLN A 131 -49.62 9.08 -25.13
C GLN A 131 -49.59 10.22 -24.10
#